data_AF-A0A942SHE1-F1
#
_entry.id   AF-A0A942SHE1-F1
#
_cell.length_a   1.000
_cell.length_b   1.000
_cell.length_c   1.000
_cell.angle_alpha   90.00
_cell.angle_beta   90.00
_cell.angle_gamma   90.00
#
_symmetry.space_group_name_H-M   'P 1'
#
loop_
_entity.id
_entity.type
_entity.pdbx_description
1 polymer ?
#
loop_
_entity_poly.entity_id
_entity_poly.type
_entity_poly.pdbx_seq_one_letter_code
_entity_poly.pdbx_strand_id
1 'polypeptide(L)'
;MFFAHMALRPTAAELLDPPQRLPLLHGVFSRFFPWVWISVMLIMSSGVILMVLLGGFKAALHIHVMLAIGLVMSGIFAYIYFFPYAGLGRETAARNWAAAGVAMAKIRRLVGINLILGLTNTCVALLGRML
;
A
#
# COMPACT_ATOMS: atom_id res chain seq x y z
N MET A 1 5.72 2.42 4.45
CA MET A 1 4.43 2.44 5.20
C MET A 1 4.62 2.51 6.70
N PHE A 2 5.51 1.70 7.28
CA PHE A 2 5.84 1.77 8.72
C PHE A 2 6.24 3.18 9.18
N PHE A 3 7.20 3.83 8.52
CA PHE A 3 7.64 5.20 8.87
C PHE A 3 6.51 6.24 8.85
N ALA A 4 5.72 6.27 7.77
CA ALA A 4 4.62 7.23 7.65
C ALA A 4 3.55 7.03 8.75
N HIS A 5 3.36 5.78 9.20
CA HIS A 5 2.37 5.43 10.19
C HIS A 5 2.85 5.64 11.64
N MET A 6 4.09 5.23 11.92
CA MET A 6 4.68 5.20 13.27
C MET A 6 5.42 6.48 13.65
N ALA A 7 5.97 7.22 12.69
CA ALA A 7 6.79 8.40 12.97
C ALA A 7 6.16 9.67 12.41
N LEU A 8 5.95 9.75 11.09
CA LEU A 8 5.55 11.00 10.44
C LEU A 8 4.19 11.52 10.93
N ARG A 9 3.20 10.63 11.06
CA ARG A 9 1.83 11.02 11.44
C ARG A 9 1.68 11.45 12.91
N PRO A 10 2.19 10.73 13.94
CA PRO A 10 2.10 11.21 15.32
C PRO A 10 2.80 12.55 15.49
N THR A 11 4.02 12.70 14.96
CA THR A 11 4.74 13.97 15.00
C THR A 11 3.99 15.10 14.26
N ALA A 12 3.41 14.83 13.09
CA ALA A 12 2.61 15.82 12.39
C ALA A 12 1.24 16.10 13.06
N ALA A 13 0.74 15.20 13.90
CA ALA A 13 -0.48 15.43 14.67
C ALA A 13 -0.22 16.25 15.94
N GLU A 14 0.98 16.15 16.51
CA GLU A 14 1.43 16.94 17.66
C GLU A 14 1.87 18.35 17.26
N LEU A 15 2.55 18.50 16.12
CA LEU A 15 3.18 19.76 15.72
C LEU A 15 2.33 20.63 14.78
N LEU A 16 1.32 20.07 14.11
CA LEU A 16 0.59 20.76 13.04
C LEU A 16 -0.92 20.65 13.18
N ASP A 17 -1.58 21.80 13.01
CA ASP A 17 -3.03 21.87 12.88
C ASP A 17 -3.52 21.15 11.61
N PRO A 18 -4.78 20.69 11.58
CA PRO A 18 -5.37 20.02 10.42
C PRO A 18 -5.14 20.71 9.05
N PRO A 19 -5.20 22.05 8.94
CA PRO A 19 -4.99 22.77 7.68
C PRO A 19 -3.57 22.65 7.12
N GLN A 20 -2.57 22.43 7.97
CA GLN A 20 -1.16 22.31 7.56
C GLN A 20 -0.74 20.83 7.45
N ARG A 21 -1.31 19.97 8.29
CA ARG A 21 -1.02 18.54 8.33
C ARG A 21 -1.46 17.79 7.08
N LEU A 22 -2.67 18.03 6.58
CA LEU A 22 -3.23 17.29 5.45
C LEU A 22 -2.52 17.59 4.12
N PRO A 23 -2.19 18.85 3.78
CA PRO A 23 -1.37 19.16 2.60
C PRO A 23 0.04 18.55 2.67
N LEU A 24 0.68 18.55 3.85
CA LEU A 24 1.99 17.94 4.05
C LEU A 24 1.93 16.44 3.72
N LEU A 25 0.96 15.72 4.31
CA LEU A 25 0.80 14.28 4.07
C LEU A 25 0.47 13.98 2.60
N HIS A 26 -0.40 14.79 1.98
CA HIS A 26 -0.69 14.67 0.55
C HIS A 26 0.56 14.85 -0.31
N GLY A 27 1.41 15.84 0.00
CA GLY A 27 2.68 16.09 -0.69
C GLY A 27 3.76 15.02 -0.46
N VAL A 28 3.73 14.33 0.68
CA VAL A 28 4.58 13.15 0.92
C VAL A 28 4.09 11.98 0.08
N PHE A 29 2.78 11.71 0.06
CA PHE A 29 2.20 10.63 -0.73
C PHE A 29 2.37 10.82 -2.23
N SER A 30 2.31 12.06 -2.74
CA SER A 30 2.53 12.34 -4.16
C SER A 30 3.91 11.92 -4.66
N ARG A 31 4.93 12.05 -3.81
CA ARG A 31 6.30 11.65 -4.12
C ARG A 31 6.55 10.17 -3.85
N PHE A 32 5.88 9.60 -2.84
CA PHE A 32 6.08 8.21 -2.43
C PHE A 32 5.34 7.20 -3.31
N PHE A 33 4.10 7.48 -3.71
CA PHE A 33 3.28 6.53 -4.47
C PHE A 33 3.82 6.13 -5.85
N PRO A 34 4.50 7.01 -6.63
CA PRO A 34 5.19 6.59 -7.85
C PRO A 34 6.23 5.50 -7.61
N TRP A 35 7.01 5.60 -6.52
CA TRP A 35 7.97 4.55 -6.15
C TRP A 35 7.27 3.24 -5.77
N VAL A 36 6.12 3.32 -5.09
CA VAL A 36 5.33 2.13 -4.77
C VAL A 36 4.81 1.46 -6.04
N TRP A 37 4.35 2.22 -7.05
CA TRP A 37 3.97 1.67 -8.34
C TRP A 37 5.13 0.93 -9.02
N ILE A 38 6.33 1.52 -9.03
CA ILE A 38 7.53 0.87 -9.58
C ILE A 38 7.81 -0.44 -8.83
N SER A 39 7.80 -0.43 -7.49
CA SER A 39 8.00 -1.63 -6.69
C SER A 39 6.94 -2.71 -6.95
N VAL A 40 5.66 -2.34 -7.05
CA VAL A 40 4.57 -3.29 -7.36
C VAL A 40 4.79 -3.94 -8.71
N MET A 41 5.11 -3.15 -9.74
CA MET A 41 5.37 -3.67 -11.09
C MET A 41 6.58 -4.60 -11.10
N LEU A 42 7.68 -4.22 -10.43
CA LEU A 42 8.88 -5.05 -10.35
C LEU A 42 8.62 -6.38 -9.63
N ILE A 43 7.93 -6.35 -8.49
CA ILE A 43 7.63 -7.55 -7.69
C ILE A 43 6.65 -8.47 -8.42
N MET A 44 5.62 -7.94 -9.07
CA MET A 44 4.68 -8.76 -9.84
C MET A 44 5.35 -9.37 -11.07
N SER A 45 6.17 -8.59 -11.78
CA SER A 45 6.92 -9.11 -12.94
C SER A 45 7.89 -10.20 -12.52
N SER A 46 8.66 -9.99 -11.45
CA SER A 46 9.61 -10.99 -10.94
C SER A 46 8.92 -12.24 -10.41
N GLY A 47 7.78 -12.10 -9.72
CA GLY A 47 6.99 -13.23 -9.24
C GLY A 47 6.43 -14.09 -10.38
N VAL A 48 5.90 -13.47 -11.43
CA VAL A 48 5.38 -14.18 -12.61
C VAL A 48 6.52 -14.88 -13.37
N ILE A 49 7.66 -14.21 -13.56
CA ILE A 49 8.85 -14.81 -14.18
C ILE A 49 9.28 -16.06 -13.39
N LEU A 50 9.38 -15.96 -12.06
CA LEU A 50 9.75 -17.08 -11.21
C LEU A 50 8.74 -18.24 -11.31
N MET A 51 7.44 -17.94 -11.34
CA MET A 51 6.39 -18.95 -11.51
C MET A 51 6.54 -19.70 -12.83
N VAL A 52 6.80 -18.99 -13.93
CA VAL A 52 7.03 -19.61 -15.25
C VAL A 52 8.27 -20.50 -15.23
N LEU A 53 9.37 -20.06 -14.62
CA LEU A 53 10.60 -20.83 -14.51
C LEU A 53 10.45 -22.09 -13.63
N LEU A 54 9.58 -22.05 -12.62
CA LEU A 54 9.32 -23.17 -11.69
C LEU A 54 8.20 -24.13 -12.16
N GLY A 55 7.87 -24.14 -13.45
CA GLY A 55 6.91 -25.07 -14.04
C GLY A 55 5.51 -24.48 -14.33
N GLY A 56 5.36 -23.16 -14.26
CA GLY A 56 4.14 -22.45 -14.63
C GLY A 56 2.94 -22.86 -13.78
N PHE A 57 1.83 -23.28 -14.41
CA PHE A 57 0.63 -23.76 -13.71
C PHE A 57 0.84 -25.05 -12.90
N LYS A 58 1.96 -25.76 -13.12
CA LYS A 58 2.34 -26.93 -12.32
C LYS A 58 3.20 -26.55 -11.10
N ALA A 59 3.48 -25.26 -10.92
CA ALA A 59 4.19 -24.76 -9.76
C ALA A 59 3.42 -25.11 -8.48
N ALA A 60 4.16 -25.30 -7.39
CA ALA A 60 3.59 -25.66 -6.10
C ALA A 60 2.47 -24.69 -5.66
N LEU A 61 1.48 -25.20 -4.92
CA LEU A 61 0.30 -24.43 -4.50
C LEU A 61 0.68 -23.12 -3.77
N HIS A 62 1.76 -23.14 -2.98
CA HIS A 62 2.23 -21.96 -2.26
C HIS A 62 2.60 -20.79 -3.19
N ILE A 63 3.11 -21.05 -4.40
CA ILE A 63 3.47 -20.03 -5.39
C ILE A 63 2.22 -19.33 -5.92
N HIS A 64 1.17 -20.09 -6.21
CA HIS A 64 -0.12 -19.55 -6.64
C HIS A 64 -0.80 -18.74 -5.53
N VAL A 65 -0.72 -19.20 -4.28
CA VAL A 65 -1.21 -18.44 -3.11
C VAL A 65 -0.44 -17.13 -2.94
N MET A 66 0.90 -17.16 -3.06
CA MET A 66 1.71 -15.94 -2.99
C MET A 66 1.36 -14.93 -4.09
N LEU A 67 1.15 -15.41 -5.33
CA LEU A 67 0.73 -14.56 -6.44
C LEU A 67 -0.66 -13.97 -6.20
N ALA A 68 -1.61 -14.77 -5.72
CA ALA A 68 -2.96 -14.30 -5.40
C ALA A 68 -2.94 -13.20 -4.32
N ILE A 69 -2.15 -13.39 -3.25
CA ILE A 69 -2.00 -12.36 -2.21
C ILE A 69 -1.37 -11.09 -2.80
N GLY A 70 -0.33 -11.23 -3.63
CA GLY A 70 0.31 -10.09 -4.31
C GLY A 70 -0.65 -9.31 -5.22
N LEU A 71 -1.54 -9.99 -5.93
CA LEU A 71 -2.60 -9.37 -6.74
C LEU A 71 -3.61 -8.62 -5.87
N VAL A 72 -4.06 -9.21 -4.78
CA VAL A 72 -4.97 -8.55 -3.82
C VAL A 72 -4.32 -7.29 -3.24
N MET A 73 -3.07 -7.37 -2.80
CA MET A 73 -2.31 -6.23 -2.29
C MET A 73 -2.17 -5.12 -3.34
N SER A 74 -1.90 -5.49 -4.60
CA SER A 74 -1.79 -4.54 -5.71
C SER A 74 -3.12 -3.86 -6.02
N GLY A 75 -4.23 -4.60 -6.00
CA GLY A 75 -5.57 -4.06 -6.17
C GLY A 75 -5.97 -3.11 -5.04
N ILE A 76 -5.63 -3.43 -3.79
CA ILE A 76 -5.83 -2.53 -2.64
C ILE A 76 -5.04 -1.22 -2.84
N PHE A 77 -3.79 -1.31 -3.28
CA PHE A 77 -2.97 -0.13 -3.54
C PHE A 77 -3.53 0.73 -4.68
N ALA A 78 -3.95 0.11 -5.79
CA ALA A 78 -4.60 0.81 -6.89
C ALA A 78 -5.86 1.55 -6.40
N TYR A 79 -6.71 0.87 -5.61
CA TYR A 79 -7.89 1.52 -5.02
C TYR A 79 -7.52 2.70 -4.12
N ILE A 80 -6.51 2.57 -3.25
CA ILE A 80 -5.99 3.68 -2.41
C ILE A 80 -5.61 4.88 -3.28
N TYR A 81 -4.88 4.64 -4.37
CA TYR A 81 -4.35 5.68 -5.24
C TYR A 81 -5.46 6.41 -6.01
N PHE A 82 -6.38 5.68 -6.63
CA PHE A 82 -7.41 6.28 -7.50
C PHE A 82 -8.58 6.91 -6.73
N PHE A 83 -8.92 6.40 -5.53
CA PHE A 83 -10.11 6.85 -4.81
C PHE A 83 -9.77 7.70 -3.57
N PRO A 84 -9.30 7.15 -2.42
CA PRO A 84 -8.98 7.97 -1.25
C PRO A 84 -7.90 9.03 -1.48
N TYR A 85 -6.84 8.75 -2.24
CA TYR A 85 -5.75 9.70 -2.44
C TYR A 85 -6.17 10.86 -3.35
N ALA A 86 -6.84 10.58 -4.46
CA ALA A 86 -7.47 11.60 -5.30
C ALA A 86 -8.47 12.46 -4.50
N GLY A 87 -9.30 11.81 -3.68
CA GLY A 87 -10.22 12.49 -2.76
C GLY A 87 -9.50 13.38 -1.74
N LEU A 88 -8.42 12.89 -1.13
CA LEU A 88 -7.62 13.67 -0.19
C LEU A 88 -7.09 14.96 -0.84
N GLY A 89 -6.55 14.87 -2.06
CA GLY A 89 -6.07 16.03 -2.80
C GLY A 89 -7.18 17.05 -3.10
N ARG A 90 -8.32 16.57 -3.60
CA ARG A 90 -9.48 17.41 -3.94
C ARG A 90 -10.05 18.14 -2.73
N GLU A 91 -10.32 17.41 -1.64
CA GLU A 91 -10.92 17.99 -0.43
C GLU A 91 -9.94 18.93 0.30
N THR A 92 -8.63 18.63 0.24
CA THR A 92 -7.59 19.53 0.76
C THR A 92 -7.53 20.84 -0.03
N ALA A 93 -7.64 20.79 -1.36
CA ALA A 93 -7.69 21.98 -2.21
C ALA A 93 -8.95 22.82 -1.95
N ALA A 94 -10.09 22.16 -1.69
CA ALA A 94 -11.34 22.81 -1.31
C ALA A 94 -11.38 23.30 0.16
N ARG A 95 -10.29 23.14 0.94
CA ARG A 95 -10.22 23.42 2.38
C ARG A 95 -11.29 22.69 3.21
N ASN A 96 -11.81 21.57 2.71
CA ASN A 96 -12.77 20.73 3.39
C ASN A 96 -12.05 19.71 4.29
N TRP A 97 -11.57 20.18 5.45
CA TRP A 97 -10.72 19.39 6.35
C TRP A 97 -11.41 18.14 6.92
N ALA A 98 -12.72 18.19 7.11
CA ALA A 98 -13.50 17.05 7.60
C ALA A 98 -13.50 15.89 6.58
N ALA A 99 -13.83 16.19 5.32
CA ALA A 99 -13.84 15.19 4.26
C ALA A 99 -12.43 14.68 3.93
N ALA A 100 -11.43 15.56 3.92
CA ALA A 100 -10.02 15.19 3.77
C ALA A 100 -9.54 14.26 4.89
N GLY A 101 -9.98 14.50 6.13
CA GLY A 101 -9.71 13.61 7.27
C GLY A 101 -10.30 12.21 7.10
N VAL A 102 -11.51 12.10 6.55
CA VAL A 102 -12.16 10.81 6.24
C VAL A 102 -11.37 10.05 5.17
N ALA A 103 -10.95 10.74 4.10
CA ALA A 103 -10.11 10.14 3.05
C ALA A 103 -8.78 9.62 3.63
N MET A 104 -8.13 10.42 4.48
CA MET A 104 -6.89 10.03 5.16
C MET A 104 -7.08 8.80 6.06
N ALA A 105 -8.19 8.72 6.79
CA ALA A 105 -8.51 7.56 7.63
C ALA A 105 -8.69 6.28 6.79
N LYS A 106 -9.30 6.39 5.60
CA LYS A 106 -9.44 5.27 4.66
C LYS A 106 -8.07 4.81 4.12
N ILE A 107 -7.21 5.74 3.69
CA ILE A 107 -5.84 5.43 3.26
C ILE A 107 -5.12 4.62 4.34
N ARG A 108 -5.16 5.11 5.59
CA ARG A 108 -4.52 4.46 6.74
C ARG A 108 -5.01 3.02 6.96
N ARG A 109 -6.32 2.81 6.96
CA ARG A 109 -6.90 1.48 7.19
C ARG A 109 -6.46 0.49 6.12
N LEU A 110 -6.53 0.89 4.85
CA LEU A 110 -6.17 0.03 3.72
C LEU A 110 -4.67 -0.25 3.65
N VAL A 111 -3.84 0.75 3.96
CA VAL A 111 -2.38 0.55 4.10
C VAL A 111 -2.06 -0.44 5.23
N GLY A 112 -2.76 -0.36 6.36
CA GLY A 112 -2.60 -1.31 7.46
C GLY A 112 -2.98 -2.75 7.07
N ILE A 113 -4.08 -2.91 6.35
CA ILE A 113 -4.49 -4.22 5.80
C ILE A 113 -3.42 -4.76 4.85
N ASN A 114 -2.91 -3.92 3.95
CA ASN A 114 -1.88 -4.29 2.99
C ASN A 114 -0.57 -4.72 3.71
N LEU A 115 -0.20 -4.04 4.80
CA LEU A 115 0.94 -4.43 5.62
C LEU A 115 0.75 -5.82 6.26
N ILE A 116 -0.43 -6.11 6.81
CA ILE A 116 -0.75 -7.42 7.38
C ILE A 116 -0.67 -8.50 6.29
N LEU A 117 -1.26 -8.25 5.12
CA LEU A 117 -1.18 -9.17 3.98
C LEU A 117 0.27 -9.44 3.55
N GLY A 118 1.12 -8.40 3.53
CA GLY A 118 2.54 -8.56 3.22
C GLY A 118 3.29 -9.44 4.24
N LEU A 119 2.99 -9.28 5.53
CA LEU A 119 3.53 -10.14 6.59
C LEU A 119 3.07 -11.59 6.43
N THR A 120 1.76 -11.80 6.22
CA THR A 120 1.19 -13.13 5.94
C THR A 120 1.84 -13.77 4.71
N ASN A 121 2.00 -13.02 3.62
CA ASN A 121 2.64 -13.49 2.40
C ASN A 121 4.10 -13.92 2.65
N THR A 122 4.81 -13.20 3.52
CA THR A 122 6.19 -13.53 3.91
C THR A 122 6.24 -14.84 4.69
N CYS A 123 5.29 -15.06 5.61
CA CYS A 123 5.15 -16.33 6.32
C CYS A 123 4.86 -17.49 5.35
N VAL A 124 3.95 -17.30 4.38
CA VAL A 124 3.65 -18.31 3.35
C VAL A 124 4.90 -18.63 2.52
N ALA A 125 5.67 -17.61 2.12
CA ALA A 125 6.90 -17.80 1.37
C ALA A 125 7.96 -18.61 2.15
N LEU A 126 8.11 -18.34 3.45
CA LEU A 126 9.08 -19.03 4.28
C LEU A 126 8.67 -20.47 4.57
N LEU A 127 7.41 -20.71 4.92
CA LEU A 127 6.87 -22.03 5.23
C LEU A 127 6.73 -22.90 3.98
N GLY A 128 6.30 -22.31 2.86
CA GLY A 128 6.17 -23.01 1.58
C GLY A 128 7.51 -23.46 0.99
N ARG A 129 8.63 -22.84 1.40
CA ARG A 129 9.98 -23.31 1.05
C ARG A 129 10.42 -24.54 1.87
N MET A 130 9.82 -24.77 3.04
CA MET A 130 10.17 -25.85 3.96
C MET A 130 9.33 -27.13 3.76
N LEU A 131 8.27 -27.05 2.95
CA LEU A 131 7.37 -28.16 2.59
C LEU A 131 7.62 -28.60 1.14
#